data_AF-A0A520XYS4-F1
#
_entry.id   AF-A0A520XYS4-F1
#
_cell.length_a   1.000
_cell.length_b   1.000
_cell.length_c   1.000
_cell.angle_alpha   90.00
_cell.angle_beta   90.00
_cell.angle_gamma   90.00
#
_symmetry.space_group_name_H-M   'P 1'
#
loop_
_entity.id
_entity.type
_entity.pdbx_description
1 polymer ?
#
loop_
_entity_poly.entity_id
_entity_poly.type
_entity_poly.pdbx_seq_one_letter_code
_entity_poly.pdbx_strand_id
1 'polypeptide(L)'
;VDGDGSAVDVQVVLAGDFRRAADGVHVLVVDHGPGIPESERERVFDRFARPDSGRDRASGGAGLGLAIVREVVSSHDGEVQILETPGGGATIKMVLPIAVEL
;
A
#
# COMPACT_ATOMS: atom_id res chain seq x y z
N VAL A 1 -9.79 -3.06 7.50
CA VAL A 1 -10.07 -2.68 8.91
C VAL A 1 -8.79 -2.92 9.68
N ASP A 2 -8.10 -1.83 10.01
CA ASP A 2 -7.00 -1.90 10.97
C ASP A 2 -7.55 -2.21 12.37
N GLY A 3 -6.71 -2.77 13.23
CA GLY A 3 -7.10 -3.41 14.50
C GLY A 3 -7.73 -2.49 15.56
N ASP A 4 -7.98 -1.21 15.26
CA ASP A 4 -8.65 -0.22 16.10
C ASP A 4 -10.05 0.20 15.59
N GLY A 5 -10.47 -0.28 14.41
CA GLY A 5 -11.76 0.06 13.81
C GLY A 5 -11.79 1.40 13.04
N SER A 6 -10.63 2.03 12.81
CA SER A 6 -10.52 3.18 11.92
C SER A 6 -10.92 2.81 10.48
N ALA A 7 -11.66 3.70 9.82
CA ALA A 7 -12.10 3.50 8.45
C ALA A 7 -10.89 3.64 7.50
N VAL A 8 -10.74 2.66 6.61
CA VAL A 8 -9.76 2.68 5.52
C VAL A 8 -10.54 2.89 4.23
N ASP A 9 -10.19 3.93 3.48
CA ASP A 9 -10.81 4.20 2.19
C ASP A 9 -10.08 3.41 1.10
N VAL A 10 -10.84 2.68 0.27
CA VAL A 10 -10.28 1.94 -0.87
C VAL A 10 -10.84 2.53 -2.15
N GLN A 11 -9.96 2.99 -3.02
CA GLN A 11 -10.30 3.53 -4.33
C GLN A 11 -9.66 2.68 -5.42
N VAL A 12 -10.42 2.35 -6.46
CA VAL A 12 -9.95 1.63 -7.64
C VAL A 12 -10.21 2.50 -8.86
N VAL A 13 -9.16 2.79 -9.62
CA VAL A 13 -9.21 3.69 -10.76
C VAL A 13 -8.50 3.03 -11.94
N LEU A 14 -9.11 3.12 -13.12
CA LEU A 14 -8.43 2.78 -14.38
C LEU A 14 -7.66 4.01 -14.86
N ALA A 15 -6.37 3.86 -15.14
CA ALA A 15 -5.52 4.95 -15.62
C ALA A 15 -4.83 4.58 -16.95
N GLY A 16 -4.82 5.52 -17.90
CA GLY A 16 -4.04 5.43 -19.13
C GLY A 16 -4.73 4.76 -20.33
N ASP A 17 -3.97 4.53 -21.42
CA ASP A 17 -4.41 3.85 -22.65
C ASP A 17 -4.08 2.34 -22.67
N PHE A 18 -3.58 1.82 -21.54
CA PHE A 18 -3.16 0.45 -21.27
C PHE A 18 -1.97 -0.06 -22.10
N ARG A 19 -1.12 0.86 -22.61
CA ARG A 19 0.09 0.49 -23.40
C ARG A 19 1.41 0.62 -22.63
N ARG A 20 1.42 1.17 -21.42
CA ARG A 20 2.62 1.32 -20.56
C ARG A 20 2.38 0.72 -19.17
N ALA A 21 3.43 0.35 -18.44
CA ALA A 21 3.29 -0.14 -17.06
C ALA A 21 2.63 0.87 -16.11
N ALA A 22 2.78 2.17 -16.35
CA ALA A 22 2.06 3.22 -15.62
C ALA A 22 0.55 3.29 -15.95
N ASP A 23 0.16 2.71 -17.08
CA ASP A 23 -1.20 2.65 -17.61
C ASP A 23 -1.81 1.28 -17.25
N GLY A 24 -2.65 1.25 -16.21
CA GLY A 24 -3.15 0.02 -15.61
C GLY A 24 -4.24 0.28 -14.58
N VAL A 25 -4.59 -0.73 -13.78
CA VAL A 25 -5.47 -0.55 -12.62
C VAL A 25 -4.65 0.05 -11.48
N HIS A 26 -5.06 1.21 -10.99
CA HIS A 26 -4.51 1.83 -9.81
C HIS A 26 -5.43 1.52 -8.64
N VAL A 27 -4.89 0.89 -7.60
CA VAL A 27 -5.59 0.62 -6.34
C VAL A 27 -4.94 1.46 -5.26
N LEU A 28 -5.72 2.33 -4.63
CA LEU A 28 -5.31 3.21 -3.55
C LEU A 28 -5.99 2.75 -2.26
N VAL A 29 -5.20 2.43 -1.25
CA VAL A 29 -5.67 2.17 0.10
C VAL A 29 -5.21 3.34 0.97
N VAL A 30 -6.16 4.11 1.47
CA VAL A 30 -5.91 5.34 2.22
C VAL A 30 -6.29 5.11 3.67
N ASP A 31 -5.29 5.19 4.55
CA ASP A 31 -5.49 5.32 5.98
C ASP A 31 -5.34 6.79 6.39
N HIS A 32 -5.97 7.15 7.51
CA HIS A 32 -5.91 8.49 8.11
C HIS A 32 -5.18 8.46 9.47
N GLY A 33 -4.22 7.54 9.62
CA GLY A 33 -3.44 7.37 10.84
C GLY A 33 -2.29 8.37 10.96
N PRO A 34 -1.23 8.06 11.73
CA PRO A 34 -0.06 8.93 11.89
C PRO A 34 0.80 9.04 10.62
N GLY A 35 0.59 8.17 9.64
CA GLY A 35 1.38 8.10 8.41
C GLY A 35 2.75 7.43 8.58
N ILE A 36 3.53 7.41 7.50
CA ILE A 36 4.86 6.77 7.44
C ILE A 36 5.89 7.81 6.96
N PRO A 37 6.96 8.05 7.75
CA PRO A 37 8.05 8.94 7.34
C PRO A 37 8.65 8.51 6.01
N GLU A 38 9.02 9.46 5.15
CA GLU A 38 9.59 9.18 3.82
C GLU A 38 10.77 8.19 3.87
N SER A 39 11.67 8.35 4.86
CA SER A 39 12.81 7.47 5.09
C SER A 39 12.46 6.03 5.47
N GLU A 40 11.22 5.77 5.86
CA GLU A 40 10.73 4.44 6.25
C GLU A 40 9.86 3.79 5.17
N ARG A 41 9.36 4.53 4.18
CA ARG A 41 8.39 4.06 3.16
C ARG A 41 8.84 2.83 2.39
N GLU A 42 10.14 2.71 2.14
CA GLU A 42 10.69 1.53 1.47
C GLU A 42 10.86 0.36 2.47
N ARG A 43 11.36 0.66 3.67
CA ARG A 43 11.65 -0.33 4.72
C ARG A 43 10.40 -1.00 5.26
N VAL A 44 9.24 -0.36 5.24
CA VAL A 44 7.98 -0.97 5.73
C VAL A 44 7.53 -2.17 4.90
N PHE A 45 8.07 -2.36 3.70
CA PHE A 45 7.86 -3.56 2.90
C PHE A 45 8.81 -4.72 3.26
N ASP A 46 9.81 -4.50 4.13
CA ASP A 46 10.68 -5.57 4.60
C ASP A 46 9.92 -6.49 5.56
N ARG A 47 10.27 -7.78 5.54
CA ARG A 47 9.70 -8.74 6.48
C ARG A 47 10.06 -8.32 7.90
N PHE A 48 9.05 -8.35 8.78
CA PHE A 48 9.15 -7.98 10.19
C PHE A 48 9.41 -6.49 10.45
N ALA A 49 9.38 -5.63 9.42
CA ALA A 49 9.47 -4.19 9.61
C ALA A 49 8.29 -3.68 10.42
N ARG A 50 8.57 -2.73 11.32
CA ARG A 50 7.59 -2.05 12.15
C ARG A 50 8.00 -0.58 12.25
N PRO A 51 7.08 0.36 11.99
CA PRO A 51 7.32 1.76 12.31
C PRO A 51 7.62 1.90 13.80
N ASP A 52 8.62 2.70 14.16
CA ASP A 52 8.99 2.92 15.57
C ASP A 52 7.91 3.73 16.32
N SER A 53 6.97 4.35 15.60
CA SER A 53 5.86 5.16 16.06
C SER A 53 4.61 4.33 16.41
N GLY A 54 4.59 3.69 17.57
CA GLY A 54 3.33 3.12 18.07
C GLY A 54 3.49 2.08 19.17
N ARG A 55 3.75 2.55 20.38
CA ARG A 55 3.76 1.74 21.60
C ARG A 55 2.31 1.43 22.02
N ASP A 56 1.62 0.59 21.27
CA ASP A 56 0.40 -0.10 21.72
C ASP A 56 0.42 -1.55 21.23
N ARG A 57 1.21 -2.35 21.95
CA ARG A 57 1.54 -3.75 21.65
C ARG A 57 0.67 -4.73 22.44
N ALA A 58 -0.60 -4.84 22.09
CA ALA A 58 -1.40 -6.00 22.51
C ALA A 58 -2.01 -6.80 21.34
N SER A 59 -2.13 -6.21 20.14
CA SER A 59 -2.79 -6.84 18.99
C SER A 59 -2.00 -6.80 17.66
N GLY A 60 -0.80 -6.20 17.64
CA GLY A 60 -0.04 -5.98 16.40
C GLY A 60 0.47 -7.26 15.75
N GLY A 61 0.18 -7.44 14.46
CA GLY A 61 0.61 -8.59 13.66
C GLY A 61 2.13 -8.72 13.51
N ALA A 62 2.60 -9.81 12.89
CA ALA A 62 4.02 -10.14 12.80
C ALA A 62 4.90 -9.13 12.01
N GLY A 63 4.30 -8.15 11.33
CA GLY A 63 5.01 -7.26 10.38
C GLY A 63 5.25 -7.92 9.03
N LEU A 64 4.32 -8.78 8.60
CA LEU A 64 4.42 -9.51 7.31
C LEU A 64 3.48 -8.97 6.24
N GLY A 65 2.45 -8.20 6.62
CA GLY A 65 1.38 -7.78 5.71
C GLY A 65 1.90 -7.06 4.46
N LEU A 66 2.65 -5.97 4.63
CA LEU A 66 3.16 -5.20 3.50
C LEU A 66 4.23 -5.96 2.69
N ALA A 67 5.04 -6.79 3.34
CA ALA A 67 5.98 -7.68 2.63
C ALA A 67 5.24 -8.66 1.70
N ILE A 68 4.12 -9.22 2.16
CA ILE A 68 3.26 -10.08 1.33
C ILE A 68 2.62 -9.27 0.21
N VAL A 69 2.13 -8.06 0.49
CA VAL A 69 1.55 -7.18 -0.54
C VAL A 69 2.56 -6.91 -1.65
N ARG A 70 3.80 -6.56 -1.32
CA ARG A 70 4.86 -6.33 -2.32
C ARG A 70 5.11 -7.57 -3.17
N GLU A 71 5.25 -8.73 -2.54
CA GLU A 71 5.47 -9.99 -3.26
C GLU A 71 4.31 -10.29 -4.23
N VAL A 72 3.07 -10.17 -3.76
CA VAL A 72 1.88 -10.42 -4.57
C VAL A 72 1.77 -9.42 -5.72
N VAL A 73 1.98 -8.13 -5.47
CA VAL A 73 1.91 -7.11 -6.53
C VAL A 73 3.00 -7.34 -7.58
N SER A 74 4.24 -7.61 -7.15
CA SER A 74 5.35 -7.90 -8.06
C SER A 74 5.15 -9.20 -8.84
N SER A 75 4.51 -10.22 -8.25
CA SER A 75 4.18 -11.47 -8.98
C SER A 75 3.14 -11.26 -10.08
N HIS A 76 2.43 -10.13 -10.06
CA HIS A 76 1.47 -9.71 -11.09
C HIS A 76 2.06 -8.61 -11.99
N ASP A 77 3.39 -8.50 -12.07
CA ASP A 77 4.10 -7.48 -12.86
C ASP A 77 3.72 -6.03 -12.50
N GLY A 78 3.26 -5.83 -11.27
CA GLY A 78 2.84 -4.55 -10.74
C GLY A 78 3.88 -3.88 -9.84
N GLU A 79 3.57 -2.66 -9.45
CA GLU A 79 4.36 -1.86 -8.51
C GLU A 79 3.52 -1.41 -7.32
N VAL A 80 4.13 -1.39 -6.12
CA VAL A 80 3.52 -0.84 -4.90
C VAL A 80 4.44 0.20 -4.27
N GLN A 81 3.86 1.30 -3.79
CA GLN A 81 4.57 2.37 -3.09
C GLN A 81 3.69 3.01 -2.01
N ILE A 82 4.33 3.63 -1.02
CA ILE A 82 3.65 4.47 -0.03
C ILE A 82 3.77 5.93 -0.47
N LEU A 83 2.64 6.64 -0.45
CA LEU A 83 2.53 8.07 -0.71
C LEU A 83 2.01 8.79 0.54
N GLU A 84 2.19 10.10 0.58
CA GLU A 84 1.51 10.95 1.56
C GLU A 84 0.02 11.02 1.26
N THR A 85 -0.79 10.99 2.33
CA THR A 85 -2.22 11.26 2.26
C THR A 85 -2.48 12.73 2.64
N PRO A 86 -3.17 13.50 1.80
CA PRO A 86 -3.63 14.84 2.18
C PRO A 86 -4.49 14.78 3.44
N GLY A 87 -4.09 15.49 4.49
CA GLY A 87 -4.78 15.48 5.80
C GLY A 87 -4.16 14.54 6.85
N GLY A 88 -3.11 13.78 6.51
CA GLY A 88 -2.44 12.84 7.41
C GLY A 88 -2.74 11.39 7.05
N GLY A 89 -1.95 10.45 7.59
CA GLY A 89 -2.02 9.03 7.25
C GLY A 89 -1.07 8.62 6.12
N ALA A 90 -1.32 7.46 5.52
CA ALA A 90 -0.57 6.96 4.38
C ALA A 90 -1.49 6.46 3.26
N THR A 91 -1.02 6.59 2.02
CA THR A 91 -1.69 6.04 0.85
C THR A 91 -0.81 4.93 0.28
N ILE A 92 -1.28 3.69 0.36
CA ILE A 92 -0.66 2.57 -0.35
C ILE A 92 -1.19 2.59 -1.78
N LYS A 93 -0.31 2.88 -2.74
CA LYS A 93 -0.64 2.87 -4.17
C LYS A 93 -0.08 1.62 -4.81
N MET A 94 -0.97 0.82 -5.41
CA MET A 94 -0.63 -0.31 -6.25
C MET A 94 -0.99 -0.01 -7.70
N VAL A 95 -0.12 -0.36 -8.64
CA VAL A 95 -0.35 -0.29 -10.08
C VAL A 95 -0.24 -1.71 -10.63
N LEU A 96 -1.32 -2.20 -11.24
CA LEU A 96 -1.39 -3.53 -11.83
C LEU A 96 -1.64 -3.42 -13.34
N PRO A 97 -0.90 -4.15 -14.18
CA PRO A 97 -1.20 -4.25 -15.60
C PRO A 97 -2.59 -4.84 -15.86
N ILE A 98 -3.24 -4.39 -16.93
CA ILE A 98 -4.48 -5.02 -17.42
C ILE A 98 -4.10 -6.00 -18.52
N ALA A 99 -4.41 -7.28 -18.32
CA ALA A 99 -4.40 -8.24 -19.40
C ALA A 99 -5.56 -7.91 -20.36
N VAL A 100 -5.23 -7.51 -21.58
CA VAL A 100 -6.21 -7.38 -22.66
C VAL A 100 -6.23 -8.71 -23.39
N GLU A 101 -7.27 -9.53 -23.18
CA GLU A 101 -7.53 -10.66 -24.07
C GLU A 101 -8.01 -10.10 -25.43
N LEU A 102 -7.31 -10.47 -26.51
CA LEU A 102 -7.60 -10.07 -27.90
C LEU A 102 -8.49 -11.09 -28.60
#